data_AF-A0A368MWG3-F1
#
_entry.id   AF-A0A368MWG3-F1
#
_cell.length_a   1.000
_cell.length_b   1.000
_cell.length_c   1.000
_cell.angle_alpha   90.00
_cell.angle_beta   90.00
_cell.angle_gamma   90.00
#
_symmetry.space_group_name_H-M   'P 1'
#
loop_
_entity.id
_entity.type
_entity.pdbx_description
1 polymer ?
#
loop_
_entity_poly.entity_id
_entity_poly.type
_entity_poly.pdbx_seq_one_letter_code
_entity_poly.pdbx_strand_id
1 'polypeptide(L)'
;MKIKKKRDALLSQKTIMRKIHLLLALFLFTFSFAQIKVLKNENLVEVGKENAIALYKKQNKYVFNYQDINNSNLNTYRSFYFHDLNKDFDQLYKMISDGFIDMPQSEIQLELPNDIIGLNFAKNYGQTTVQFVHYINKSKKHIGKSQFLTKNQVDKVFGKNRMKNRSSVAASKARTTIQPYEKTDSATEKSATKKK
;
A
#
# COMPACT_ATOMS: atom_id res chain seq x y z
N MET A 1 37.69 41.55 -62.78
CA MET A 1 37.48 41.49 -61.32
C MET A 1 36.03 41.21 -60.89
N LYS A 2 35.00 41.78 -61.52
CA LYS A 2 33.57 41.62 -61.13
C LYS A 2 33.00 40.19 -61.26
N ILE A 3 33.43 39.39 -62.25
CA ILE A 3 32.90 38.03 -62.50
C ILE A 3 33.38 37.03 -61.44
N LYS A 4 34.64 37.13 -60.99
CA LYS A 4 35.21 36.26 -59.94
C LYS A 4 34.49 36.46 -58.61
N LYS A 5 34.31 37.72 -58.18
CA LYS A 5 33.56 38.08 -56.96
C LYS A 5 32.11 37.58 -56.97
N LYS A 6 31.43 37.61 -58.12
CA LYS A 6 30.05 37.10 -58.26
C LYS A 6 29.98 35.57 -58.17
N ARG A 7 30.98 34.86 -58.72
CA ARG A 7 31.08 33.38 -58.61
C ARG A 7 31.39 32.94 -57.20
N ASP A 8 32.30 33.63 -56.51
CA ASP A 8 32.67 33.32 -55.11
C ASP A 8 31.49 33.55 -54.15
N ALA A 9 30.69 34.60 -54.37
CA ALA A 9 29.46 34.85 -53.62
C ALA A 9 28.40 33.75 -53.84
N LEU A 10 28.27 33.24 -55.07
CA LEU A 10 27.35 32.15 -55.42
C LEU A 10 27.80 30.81 -54.82
N LEU A 11 29.11 30.52 -54.82
CA LEU A 11 29.67 29.34 -54.15
C LEU A 11 29.50 29.42 -52.63
N SER A 12 29.71 30.60 -52.04
CA SER A 12 29.51 30.86 -50.61
C SER A 12 28.04 30.65 -50.23
N GLN A 13 27.11 31.23 -50.97
CA GLN A 13 25.66 31.09 -50.73
C GLN A 13 25.19 29.65 -50.87
N LYS A 14 25.69 28.89 -51.85
CA LYS A 14 25.41 27.45 -52.02
C LYS A 14 25.94 26.61 -50.86
N THR A 15 27.08 26.99 -50.29
CA THR A 15 27.68 26.30 -49.12
C THR A 15 26.93 26.62 -47.83
N ILE A 16 26.48 27.87 -47.66
CA ILE A 16 25.63 28.32 -46.54
C ILE A 16 24.29 27.58 -46.57
N MET A 17 23.65 27.49 -47.74
CA MET A 17 22.38 26.77 -47.92
C MET A 17 22.52 25.29 -47.49
N ARG A 18 23.56 24.58 -47.93
CA ARG A 18 23.79 23.18 -47.54
C ARG A 18 23.95 22.99 -46.02
N LYS A 19 24.62 23.92 -45.34
CA LYS A 19 24.79 23.90 -43.88
C LYS A 19 23.46 24.13 -43.15
N ILE A 20 22.59 24.99 -43.69
CA ILE A 20 21.25 25.24 -43.13
C ILE A 20 20.37 23.98 -43.25
N HIS A 21 20.41 23.28 -44.39
CA HIS A 21 19.65 22.03 -44.56
C HIS A 21 20.13 20.95 -43.58
N LEU A 22 21.44 20.89 -43.32
CA LEU A 22 22.03 19.96 -42.36
C LEU A 22 21.65 20.29 -40.91
N LEU A 23 21.63 21.58 -40.54
CA LEU A 23 21.16 22.04 -39.23
C LEU A 23 19.67 21.80 -39.02
N LEU A 24 18.85 21.99 -40.05
CA LEU A 24 17.41 21.74 -39.99
C LEU A 24 17.11 20.24 -39.86
N ALA A 25 17.84 19.39 -40.59
CA ALA A 25 17.73 17.93 -40.45
C ALA A 25 18.13 17.46 -39.04
N LEU A 26 19.15 18.07 -38.43
CA LEU A 26 19.58 17.75 -37.06
C LEU A 26 18.54 18.17 -36.00
N PHE A 27 17.85 19.30 -36.21
CA PHE A 27 16.83 19.81 -35.28
C PHE A 27 15.54 18.99 -35.27
N LEU A 28 15.21 18.28 -36.35
CA LEU A 28 13.97 17.49 -36.45
C LEU A 28 14.03 16.16 -35.67
N PHE A 29 15.22 15.71 -35.24
CA PHE A 29 15.37 14.45 -34.49
C PHE A 29 15.14 14.58 -32.97
N THR A 30 15.09 15.79 -32.41
CA THR A 30 15.05 16.00 -30.95
C THR A 30 13.64 15.92 -30.34
N PHE A 31 12.59 15.87 -31.16
CA PHE A 31 11.20 15.90 -30.67
C PHE A 31 10.61 14.54 -30.28
N SER A 32 11.33 13.43 -30.48
CA SER A 32 10.73 12.08 -30.38
C SER A 32 10.62 11.49 -28.96
N PHE A 33 10.95 12.24 -27.89
CA PHE A 33 10.97 11.70 -26.52
C PHE A 33 10.09 12.45 -25.50
N ALA A 34 9.24 13.40 -25.92
CA ALA A 34 8.44 14.20 -25.00
C ALA A 34 7.03 13.65 -24.69
N GLN A 35 6.81 12.34 -24.81
CA GLN A 35 5.51 11.76 -24.47
C GLN A 35 5.39 11.55 -22.95
N ILE A 36 4.38 12.18 -22.33
CA ILE A 36 3.92 11.81 -20.99
C ILE A 36 3.38 10.38 -21.08
N LYS A 37 4.15 9.42 -20.56
CA LYS A 37 3.72 8.03 -20.45
C LYS A 37 2.67 7.95 -19.33
N VAL A 38 1.41 7.74 -19.69
CA VAL A 38 0.37 7.38 -18.72
C VAL A 38 0.74 6.01 -18.17
N LEU A 39 1.34 5.98 -16.98
CA LEU A 39 1.45 4.73 -16.23
C LEU A 39 0.03 4.25 -15.95
N LYS A 40 -0.30 3.04 -16.41
CA LYS A 40 -1.45 2.33 -15.87
C LYS A 40 -1.21 2.23 -14.37
N ASN A 41 -1.96 3.02 -13.60
CA ASN A 41 -1.85 3.01 -12.15
C ASN A 41 -2.52 1.71 -11.72
N GLU A 42 -1.72 0.65 -11.64
CA GLU A 42 -2.20 -0.62 -11.10
C GLU A 42 -2.63 -0.34 -9.67
N ASN A 43 -3.95 -0.36 -9.47
CA ASN A 43 -4.59 0.16 -8.28
C ASN A 43 -3.94 -0.45 -7.03
N LEU A 44 -3.32 0.41 -6.21
CA LEU A 44 -2.85 0.04 -4.90
C LEU A 44 -4.09 -0.20 -4.02
N VAL A 45 -4.37 -1.47 -3.71
CA VAL A 45 -5.53 -1.84 -2.90
C VAL A 45 -5.12 -1.89 -1.44
N GLU A 46 -5.77 -1.11 -0.59
CA GLU A 46 -5.60 -1.24 0.87
C GLU A 46 -6.16 -2.59 1.34
N VAL A 47 -5.30 -3.41 1.95
CA VAL A 47 -5.70 -4.68 2.58
C VAL A 47 -6.29 -4.39 3.95
N GLY A 48 -5.58 -3.57 4.73
CA GLY A 48 -6.00 -3.15 6.07
C GLY A 48 -5.06 -2.13 6.67
N LYS A 49 -5.53 -1.47 7.72
CA LYS A 49 -4.81 -0.42 8.45
C LYS A 49 -5.17 -0.49 9.93
N GLU A 50 -4.18 -0.26 10.79
CA GLU A 50 -4.37 -0.02 12.22
C GLU A 50 -3.36 1.03 12.69
N ASN A 51 -3.85 2.13 13.26
CA ASN A 51 -3.04 3.28 13.69
C ASN A 51 -2.06 3.73 12.58
N ALA A 52 -0.76 3.66 12.88
CA ALA A 52 0.33 4.05 12.00
C ALA A 52 0.89 2.88 11.16
N ILE A 53 0.19 1.75 11.09
CA ILE A 53 0.55 0.58 10.27
C ILE A 53 -0.51 0.37 9.19
N ALA A 54 -0.08 0.22 7.94
CA ALA A 54 -0.94 -0.04 6.80
C ALA A 54 -0.33 -1.09 5.89
N LEU A 55 -1.18 -1.97 5.37
CA LEU A 55 -0.81 -2.98 4.40
C LEU A 55 -1.54 -2.72 3.08
N TYR A 56 -0.76 -2.67 2.01
CA TYR A 56 -1.27 -2.50 0.65
C TYR A 56 -0.90 -3.69 -0.22
N LYS A 57 -1.77 -4.00 -1.19
CA LYS A 57 -1.53 -4.98 -2.23
C LYS A 57 -1.47 -4.29 -3.58
N LYS A 58 -0.42 -4.60 -4.34
CA LYS A 58 -0.28 -4.21 -5.75
C LYS A 58 0.09 -5.46 -6.53
N GLN A 59 -0.83 -5.96 -7.36
CA GLN A 59 -0.69 -7.24 -8.06
C GLN A 59 -0.31 -8.38 -7.10
N ASN A 60 0.89 -8.96 -7.26
CA ASN A 60 1.43 -10.02 -6.43
C ASN A 60 2.41 -9.53 -5.35
N LYS A 61 2.43 -8.23 -5.06
CA LYS A 61 3.33 -7.60 -4.10
C LYS A 61 2.52 -7.02 -2.94
N TYR A 62 2.95 -7.32 -1.73
CA TYR A 62 2.43 -6.71 -0.51
C TYR A 62 3.45 -5.70 0.02
N VAL A 63 2.97 -4.53 0.42
CA VAL A 63 3.78 -3.43 0.94
C VAL A 63 3.27 -3.09 2.33
N PHE A 64 4.12 -3.29 3.33
CA PHE A 64 3.89 -2.89 4.71
C PHE A 64 4.47 -1.51 4.92
N ASN A 65 3.64 -0.58 5.40
CA ASN A 65 4.05 0.75 5.82
C ASN A 65 3.84 0.88 7.33
N TYR A 66 4.81 1.44 8.02
CA TYR A 66 4.73 1.66 9.47
C TYR A 66 5.47 2.93 9.89
N GLN A 67 5.03 3.55 10.98
CA GLN A 67 5.80 4.59 11.67
C GLN A 67 6.92 3.95 12.50
N ASP A 68 8.15 4.43 12.29
CA ASP A 68 9.33 3.95 12.99
C ASP A 68 9.41 4.54 14.40
N ILE A 69 9.06 3.74 15.40
CA ILE A 69 9.10 4.15 16.81
C ILE A 69 10.53 4.23 17.36
N ASN A 70 11.52 3.70 16.63
CA ASN A 70 12.93 3.77 17.01
C ASN A 70 13.55 5.13 16.63
N ASN A 71 12.86 5.93 15.80
CA ASN A 71 13.30 7.25 15.41
C ASN A 71 12.68 8.32 16.33
N SER A 72 13.46 9.32 16.73
CA SER A 72 12.97 10.44 17.55
C SER A 72 11.95 11.32 16.80
N ASN A 73 12.03 11.36 15.47
CA ASN A 73 11.05 12.03 14.64
C ASN A 73 9.84 11.11 14.41
N LEU A 74 8.73 11.45 15.07
CA LEU A 74 7.45 10.76 14.98
C LEU A 74 6.85 10.71 13.56
N ASN A 75 7.34 11.52 12.63
CA ASN A 75 6.90 11.50 11.23
C ASN A 75 7.76 10.60 10.34
N THR A 76 8.66 9.80 10.91
CA THR A 76 9.48 8.86 10.15
C THR A 76 8.67 7.61 9.83
N TYR A 77 8.25 7.47 8.58
CA TYR A 77 7.62 6.26 8.07
C TYR A 77 8.63 5.41 7.29
N ARG A 78 8.48 4.11 7.42
CA ARG A 78 9.26 3.12 6.68
C ARG A 78 8.35 2.11 6.02
N SER A 79 8.91 1.42 5.04
CA SER A 79 8.20 0.39 4.32
C SER A 79 9.11 -0.75 3.93
N PHE A 80 8.58 -1.97 3.97
CA PHE A 80 9.17 -3.13 3.33
C PHE A 80 8.14 -3.81 2.44
N TYR A 81 8.60 -4.69 1.56
CA TYR A 81 7.70 -5.42 0.68
C TYR A 81 8.18 -6.84 0.43
N PHE A 82 7.22 -7.69 0.05
CA PHE A 82 7.48 -9.05 -0.42
C PHE A 82 6.52 -9.39 -1.56
N HIS A 83 6.90 -10.39 -2.35
CA HIS A 83 6.03 -10.97 -3.36
C HIS A 83 5.32 -12.19 -2.76
N ASP A 84 4.08 -12.41 -3.15
CA ASP A 84 3.26 -13.53 -2.71
C ASP A 84 3.40 -14.68 -3.71
N LEU A 85 4.56 -15.34 -3.72
CA LEU A 85 4.88 -16.39 -4.69
C LEU A 85 4.31 -17.74 -4.25
N ASN A 86 4.36 -18.04 -2.94
CA ASN A 86 3.95 -19.34 -2.39
C ASN A 86 2.87 -19.22 -1.30
N LYS A 87 1.92 -18.30 -1.49
CA LYS A 87 0.97 -17.88 -0.44
C LYS A 87 1.70 -17.29 0.77
N ASP A 88 2.81 -16.61 0.52
CA ASP A 88 3.68 -16.00 1.53
C ASP A 88 2.90 -15.00 2.41
N PHE A 89 1.86 -14.37 1.84
CA PHE A 89 0.95 -13.51 2.61
C PHE A 89 0.20 -14.29 3.71
N ASP A 90 -0.42 -15.41 3.36
CA ASP A 90 -1.15 -16.23 4.32
C ASP A 90 -0.20 -16.98 5.27
N GLN A 91 0.98 -17.38 4.80
CA GLN A 91 2.02 -17.99 5.64
C GLN A 91 2.55 -17.01 6.69
N LEU A 92 2.84 -15.76 6.32
CA LEU A 92 3.25 -14.71 7.25
C LEU A 92 2.16 -14.46 8.29
N TYR A 93 0.90 -14.33 7.87
CA TYR A 93 -0.21 -14.17 8.79
C TYR A 93 -0.35 -15.36 9.75
N LYS A 94 -0.23 -16.59 9.23
CA LYS A 94 -0.31 -17.81 10.03
C LYS A 94 0.83 -17.86 11.05
N MET A 95 2.07 -17.59 10.64
CA MET A 95 3.23 -17.54 11.53
C MET A 95 3.04 -16.52 12.65
N ILE A 96 2.51 -15.33 12.33
CA ILE A 96 2.19 -14.33 13.34
C ILE A 96 1.08 -14.82 14.28
N SER A 97 0.03 -15.43 13.73
CA SER A 97 -1.11 -15.95 14.49
C SER A 97 -0.70 -17.07 15.44
N ASP A 98 0.15 -17.99 14.98
CA ASP A 98 0.69 -19.09 15.77
C ASP A 98 1.56 -18.54 16.92
N GLY A 99 2.35 -17.49 16.67
CA GLY A 99 3.17 -16.82 17.70
C GLY A 99 2.37 -16.13 18.80
N PHE A 100 1.08 -15.82 18.59
CA PHE A 100 0.19 -15.37 19.66
C PHE A 100 -0.32 -16.51 20.55
N ILE A 101 -0.37 -17.74 20.02
CA ILE A 101 -0.81 -18.94 20.73
C ILE A 101 0.36 -19.54 21.49
N ASP A 102 1.47 -19.77 20.79
CA ASP A 102 2.72 -20.27 21.34
C ASP A 102 3.82 -19.24 21.09
N MET A 103 4.16 -18.48 22.14
CA MET A 103 5.07 -17.36 22.02
C MET A 103 6.51 -17.86 21.80
N PRO A 104 7.16 -17.50 20.68
CA PRO A 104 8.53 -17.93 20.42
C PRO A 104 9.50 -17.32 21.45
N GLN A 105 10.52 -18.08 21.82
CA GLN A 105 11.55 -17.63 22.78
C GLN A 105 12.49 -16.57 22.20
N SER A 106 12.60 -16.51 20.87
CA SER A 106 13.46 -15.59 20.16
C SER A 106 12.74 -14.95 18.98
N GLU A 107 13.31 -13.86 18.47
CA GLU A 107 12.83 -13.19 17.26
C GLU A 107 12.84 -14.15 16.06
N ILE A 108 11.71 -14.26 15.37
CA ILE A 108 11.62 -15.02 14.12
C ILE A 108 12.05 -14.10 12.99
N GLN A 109 13.19 -14.40 12.35
CA GLN A 109 13.72 -13.60 11.24
C GLN A 109 13.29 -14.19 9.89
N LEU A 110 12.84 -13.30 9.00
CA LEU A 110 12.40 -13.61 7.65
C LEU A 110 13.19 -12.76 6.67
N GLU A 111 13.82 -13.42 5.71
CA GLU A 111 14.53 -12.76 4.64
C GLU A 111 13.56 -12.32 3.55
N LEU A 112 13.56 -11.02 3.24
CA LEU A 112 12.86 -10.43 2.11
C LEU A 112 13.87 -10.12 0.98
N PRO A 113 13.41 -9.80 -0.24
CA PRO A 113 14.33 -9.53 -1.35
C PRO A 113 15.42 -8.50 -1.04
N ASN A 114 15.03 -7.40 -0.38
CA ASN A 114 15.94 -6.28 -0.08
C ASN A 114 16.22 -6.11 1.42
N ASP A 115 15.41 -6.70 2.28
CA ASP A 115 15.39 -6.42 3.72
C ASP A 115 15.33 -7.71 4.53
N ILE A 116 15.53 -7.62 5.84
CA ILE A 116 15.15 -8.69 6.77
C ILE A 116 14.09 -8.11 7.69
N ILE A 117 13.03 -8.86 7.96
CA ILE A 117 12.05 -8.53 9.00
C ILE A 117 12.17 -9.54 10.15
N GLY A 118 12.10 -9.04 11.37
CA GLY A 118 12.00 -9.81 12.59
C GLY A 118 10.58 -9.69 13.16
N LEU A 119 10.02 -10.81 13.58
CA LEU A 119 8.81 -10.87 14.39
C LEU A 119 9.24 -11.00 15.85
N ASN A 120 9.15 -9.90 16.59
CA ASN A 120 9.49 -9.87 18.01
C ASN A 120 8.21 -9.96 18.84
N PHE A 121 8.02 -11.08 19.54
CA PHE A 121 6.88 -11.29 20.43
C PHE A 121 7.25 -10.93 21.86
N ALA A 122 6.34 -10.24 22.54
CA ALA A 122 6.51 -9.86 23.93
C ALA A 122 5.17 -9.85 24.68
N LYS A 123 5.22 -10.12 25.98
CA LYS A 123 4.08 -9.90 26.89
C LYS A 123 4.08 -8.46 27.36
N ASN A 124 3.07 -7.69 26.94
CA ASN A 124 2.85 -6.32 27.37
C ASN A 124 1.52 -6.26 28.14
N TYR A 125 1.56 -5.87 29.42
CA TYR A 125 0.38 -5.78 30.29
C TYR A 125 -0.50 -7.05 30.28
N GLY A 126 0.14 -8.23 30.38
CA GLY A 126 -0.54 -9.52 30.39
C GLY A 126 -1.04 -10.02 29.02
N GLN A 127 -0.86 -9.25 27.95
CA GLN A 127 -1.27 -9.61 26.60
C GLN A 127 -0.05 -9.90 25.72
N THR A 128 -0.09 -10.99 24.94
CA THR A 128 0.92 -11.26 23.92
C THR A 128 0.76 -10.25 22.78
N THR A 129 1.86 -9.63 22.41
CA THR A 129 1.95 -8.62 21.34
C THR A 129 3.11 -8.96 20.41
N VAL A 130 3.01 -8.51 19.16
CA VAL A 130 4.09 -8.66 18.16
C VAL A 130 4.54 -7.28 17.69
N GLN A 131 5.84 -7.12 17.48
CA GLN A 131 6.45 -5.96 16.85
C GLN A 131 7.24 -6.42 15.62
N PHE A 132 7.03 -5.74 14.49
CA PHE A 132 7.93 -5.85 13.36
C PHE A 132 9.21 -5.08 13.62
N VAL A 133 10.34 -5.78 13.55
CA VAL A 133 11.71 -5.24 13.51
C VAL A 133 12.16 -5.28 12.06
N HIS A 134 12.62 -4.17 11.51
CA HIS A 134 13.01 -4.07 10.10
C HIS A 134 14.48 -3.76 10.00
N TYR A 135 15.26 -4.71 9.53
CA TYR A 135 16.67 -4.54 9.20
C TYR A 135 16.77 -4.07 7.75
N ILE A 136 16.93 -2.76 7.58
CA ILE A 136 16.86 -2.07 6.29
C ILE A 136 18.10 -2.41 5.48
N ASN A 137 17.91 -2.76 4.20
CA ASN A 137 19.00 -3.18 3.30
C ASN A 137 19.82 -4.34 3.88
N LYS A 138 19.17 -5.25 4.62
CA LYS A 138 19.79 -6.38 5.34
C LYS A 138 20.90 -5.96 6.31
N SER A 139 20.89 -4.71 6.78
CA SER A 139 21.89 -4.16 7.69
C SER A 139 21.40 -4.14 9.14
N LYS A 140 22.20 -4.68 10.06
CA LYS A 140 21.96 -4.57 11.50
C LYS A 140 22.20 -3.17 12.07
N LYS A 141 22.73 -2.23 11.28
CA LYS A 141 22.96 -0.84 11.73
C LYS A 141 21.71 0.03 11.55
N HIS A 142 20.87 -0.28 10.58
CA HIS A 142 19.69 0.51 10.25
C HIS A 142 18.44 -0.29 10.59
N ILE A 143 17.98 -0.13 11.84
CA ILE A 143 16.85 -0.87 12.40
C ILE A 143 15.67 0.07 12.58
N GLY A 144 14.58 -0.21 11.86
CA GLY A 144 13.27 0.37 12.12
C GLY A 144 12.44 -0.55 13.02
N LYS A 145 11.59 0.02 13.87
CA LYS A 145 10.65 -0.76 14.69
C LYS A 145 9.25 -0.22 14.52
N SER A 146 8.29 -1.10 14.31
CA SER A 146 6.87 -0.75 14.34
C SER A 146 6.34 -0.66 15.78
N GLN A 147 5.14 -0.11 15.96
CA GLN A 147 4.41 -0.24 17.23
C GLN A 147 4.11 -1.73 17.54
N PHE A 148 3.97 -2.06 18.83
CA PHE A 148 3.46 -3.36 19.22
C PHE A 148 1.99 -3.52 18.80
N LEU A 149 1.65 -4.71 18.30
CA LEU A 149 0.33 -5.07 17.84
C LEU A 149 -0.21 -6.25 18.65
N THR A 150 -1.47 -6.12 19.07
CA THR A 150 -2.26 -7.25 19.56
C THR A 150 -2.76 -8.11 18.41
N LYS A 151 -3.21 -9.33 18.69
CA LYS A 151 -3.79 -10.22 17.68
C LYS A 151 -4.93 -9.56 16.90
N ASN A 152 -5.84 -8.88 17.59
CA ASN A 152 -6.96 -8.19 16.94
C ASN A 152 -6.50 -7.10 15.96
N GLN A 153 -5.41 -6.41 16.29
CA GLN A 153 -4.85 -5.38 15.43
C GLN A 153 -4.16 -5.98 14.20
N VAL A 154 -3.44 -7.11 14.37
CA VAL A 154 -2.91 -7.89 13.24
C VAL A 154 -4.05 -8.34 12.33
N ASP A 155 -5.14 -8.89 12.87
CA ASP A 155 -6.30 -9.34 12.11
C ASP A 155 -6.93 -8.19 11.29
N LYS A 156 -6.87 -6.94 11.78
CA LYS A 156 -7.30 -5.74 11.02
C LYS A 156 -6.34 -5.39 9.90
N VAL A 157 -5.03 -5.34 10.17
CA VAL A 157 -3.99 -5.01 9.17
C VAL A 157 -3.99 -6.02 8.02
N PHE A 158 -4.16 -7.31 8.33
CA PHE A 158 -4.24 -8.40 7.34
C PHE A 158 -5.64 -8.57 6.73
N GLY A 159 -6.59 -7.68 7.04
CA GLY A 159 -7.92 -7.67 6.43
C GLY A 159 -8.85 -8.83 6.83
N LYS A 160 -8.48 -9.66 7.81
CA LYS A 160 -9.26 -10.84 8.24
C LYS A 160 -10.56 -10.44 8.96
N ASN A 161 -10.59 -9.29 9.64
CA ASN A 161 -11.83 -8.77 10.25
C ASN A 161 -12.89 -8.32 9.22
N ARG A 162 -12.49 -7.90 8.02
CA ARG A 162 -13.45 -7.52 6.96
C ARG A 162 -14.17 -8.75 6.38
N MET A 163 -13.56 -9.93 6.43
CA MET A 163 -14.18 -11.17 5.95
C MET A 163 -15.30 -11.65 6.89
N LYS A 164 -15.10 -11.55 8.21
CA LYS A 164 -16.13 -11.91 9.21
C LYS A 164 -17.45 -11.13 9.00
N ASN A 165 -17.35 -9.84 8.68
CA ASN A 165 -18.52 -8.99 8.43
C ASN A 165 -19.17 -9.22 7.05
N ARG A 166 -18.42 -9.65 6.03
CA ARG A 166 -19.00 -10.00 4.72
C ARG A 166 -19.73 -11.34 4.77
N SER A 167 -19.20 -12.32 5.50
CA SER A 167 -19.85 -13.63 5.69
C SER A 167 -21.14 -13.52 6.50
N SER A 168 -21.19 -12.65 7.52
CA SER A 168 -22.43 -12.41 8.29
C SER A 168 -23.49 -11.65 7.48
N VAL A 169 -23.10 -10.73 6.59
CA VAL A 169 -24.03 -10.02 5.70
C VAL A 169 -24.55 -10.91 4.56
N ALA A 170 -23.73 -11.83 4.04
CA ALA A 170 -24.19 -12.83 3.07
C ALA A 170 -25.18 -13.84 3.71
N ALA A 171 -24.92 -14.26 4.95
CA ALA A 171 -25.81 -15.14 5.69
C ALA A 171 -27.14 -14.47 6.10
N SER A 172 -27.15 -13.16 6.37
CA SER A 172 -28.39 -12.43 6.68
C SER A 172 -29.24 -12.15 5.44
N LYS A 173 -28.64 -11.91 4.27
CA LYS A 173 -29.37 -11.75 3.00
C LYS A 173 -30.05 -13.03 2.51
N ALA A 174 -29.54 -14.21 2.86
CA ALA A 174 -30.17 -15.49 2.52
C ALA A 174 -31.41 -15.81 3.36
N ARG A 175 -31.70 -15.04 4.43
CA ARG A 175 -32.78 -15.32 5.39
C ARG A 175 -33.99 -14.39 5.25
N THR A 176 -34.03 -13.52 4.24
CA THR A 176 -35.15 -12.60 3.98
C THR A 176 -35.80 -12.90 2.62
N THR A 177 -36.33 -14.11 2.46
CA THR A 177 -37.44 -14.34 1.52
C THR A 177 -38.73 -14.04 2.27
N ILE A 178 -39.42 -13.02 1.78
CA ILE A 178 -40.52 -12.29 2.41
C ILE A 178 -41.77 -13.17 2.53
N GLN A 179 -42.43 -13.17 3.69
CA GLN A 179 -43.87 -13.41 3.81
C GLN A 179 -44.56 -12.07 4.15
N PRO A 180 -45.72 -11.72 3.55
CA PRO A 180 -46.36 -10.43 3.76
C PRO A 180 -46.98 -10.35 5.16
N TYR A 181 -46.78 -9.23 5.86
CA TYR A 181 -47.40 -8.95 7.15
C TYR A 181 -48.77 -8.28 6.95
N GLU A 182 -49.81 -8.86 7.56
CA GLU A 182 -51.12 -8.23 7.76
C GLU A 182 -51.06 -7.22 8.90
N LYS A 183 -51.69 -6.07 8.66
CA LYS A 183 -51.71 -4.89 9.51
C LYS A 183 -52.75 -5.06 10.63
N THR A 184 -52.32 -4.99 11.89
CA THR A 184 -53.21 -4.80 13.05
C THR A 184 -52.92 -3.46 13.71
N ASP A 185 -53.93 -2.58 13.69
CA ASP A 185 -53.94 -1.30 14.39
C ASP A 185 -54.28 -1.52 15.88
N SER A 186 -53.59 -0.83 16.79
CA SER A 186 -54.09 -0.62 18.15
C SER A 186 -53.68 0.76 18.68
N ALA A 187 -54.70 1.58 18.92
CA ALA A 187 -54.63 2.91 19.51
C ALA A 187 -54.41 2.81 21.03
N THR A 188 -53.69 3.77 21.61
CA THR A 188 -53.58 3.96 23.07
C THR A 188 -54.15 5.32 23.43
N GLU A 189 -55.26 5.32 24.17
CA GLU A 189 -55.93 6.49 24.71
C GLU A 189 -55.51 6.72 26.17
N LYS A 190 -55.20 7.97 26.52
CA LYS A 190 -54.82 8.42 27.86
C LYS A 190 -56.06 8.93 28.60
N SER A 191 -56.26 8.55 29.85
CA SER A 191 -57.18 9.25 30.76
C SER A 191 -56.52 9.54 32.11
N ALA A 192 -56.53 10.82 32.47
CA ALA A 192 -56.02 11.40 33.70
C ALA A 192 -57.09 11.39 34.82
N THR A 193 -56.67 11.20 36.07
CA THR A 193 -57.55 11.34 37.25
C THR A 193 -57.10 12.52 38.10
N LYS A 194 -58.09 13.37 38.42
CA LYS A 194 -58.01 14.68 39.04
C LYS A 194 -58.24 14.56 40.55
N LYS A 195 -57.44 15.29 41.33
CA LYS A 195 -57.52 15.46 42.79
C LYS A 195 -58.69 16.38 43.17
N LYS A 196 -59.51 15.97 44.13
CA LYS A 196 -59.99 16.81 45.24
C LYS A 196 -60.41 15.91 46.40
#